data_AF-G9PRA5-F1
#
_entry.id   AF-G9PRA5-F1
#
_cell.length_a   1.000
_cell.length_b   1.000
_cell.length_c   1.000
_cell.angle_alpha   90.00
_cell.angle_beta   90.00
_cell.angle_gamma   90.00
#
_symmetry.space_group_name_H-M   'P 1'
#
loop_
_entity.id
_entity.type
_entity.pdbx_description
1 polymer ?
#
loop_
_entity_poly.entity_id
_entity_poly.type
_entity_poly.pdbx_seq_one_letter_code
_entity_poly.pdbx_strand_id
1 'polypeptide(L)'
;MSALASARPTSVRLDVETSQRLDRLARRTGRSRAFYLRRAIEEHIDDLEREYDLLAEVEQVRAGRAVTWTLDEVERSLGLEG
;
A
#
# COMPACT_ATOMS: atom_id res chain seq x y z
N MET A 1 -16.59 -9.65 -21.94
CA MET A 1 -17.01 -10.24 -20.65
C MET A 1 -15.96 -11.23 -20.15
N SER A 2 -14.83 -10.78 -19.58
CA SER A 2 -13.75 -11.69 -19.16
C SER A 2 -12.91 -11.20 -17.97
N ALA A 3 -13.42 -10.29 -17.13
CA ALA A 3 -12.70 -9.84 -15.92
C ALA A 3 -13.07 -10.63 -14.66
N LEU A 4 -14.22 -11.33 -14.66
CA LEU A 4 -14.71 -12.05 -13.48
C LEU A 4 -14.05 -13.43 -13.27
N ALA A 5 -13.24 -13.91 -14.22
CA ALA A 5 -12.67 -15.26 -14.15
C ALA A 5 -11.50 -15.43 -13.15
N SER A 6 -10.99 -14.35 -12.51
CA SER A 6 -9.83 -14.41 -11.61
C SER A 6 -10.09 -13.87 -10.19
N ALA A 7 -11.30 -13.44 -9.85
CA ALA A 7 -11.57 -12.87 -8.53
C ALA A 7 -11.57 -13.97 -7.44
N ARG A 8 -10.67 -13.84 -6.45
CA ARG A 8 -10.63 -14.71 -5.27
C ARG A 8 -11.37 -14.05 -4.11
N PRO A 9 -12.25 -14.77 -3.39
CA PRO A 9 -12.95 -14.21 -2.24
C PRO A 9 -11.98 -14.00 -1.08
N THR A 10 -12.09 -12.85 -0.42
CA THR A 10 -11.36 -12.50 0.80
C THR A 10 -12.37 -12.11 1.87
N SER A 11 -12.19 -12.61 3.08
CA SER A 11 -12.97 -12.22 4.26
C SER A 11 -12.12 -11.32 5.16
N VAL A 12 -12.69 -10.19 5.57
CA VAL A 12 -12.04 -9.24 6.48
C VAL A 12 -12.92 -9.01 7.70
N ARG A 13 -12.28 -8.86 8.86
CA ARG A 13 -12.98 -8.42 10.09
C ARG A 13 -12.89 -6.90 10.16
N LEU A 14 -14.03 -6.28 10.39
CA LEU A 14 -14.15 -4.84 10.58
C LEU A 14 -14.77 -4.58 11.95
N ASP A 15 -14.37 -3.49 12.57
CA ASP A 15 -15.07 -2.99 13.75
C ASP A 15 -16.50 -2.57 13.38
N VAL A 16 -17.34 -2.44 14.41
CA VAL A 16 -18.77 -2.15 14.25
C VAL A 16 -18.99 -0.81 13.54
N GLU A 17 -18.18 0.20 13.85
CA GLU A 17 -18.35 1.54 13.30
C GLU A 17 -18.05 1.57 11.80
N THR A 18 -16.91 0.99 11.39
CA THR A 18 -16.50 0.89 9.99
C THR A 18 -17.52 0.10 9.17
N SER A 19 -18.01 -1.02 9.72
CA SER A 19 -19.06 -1.82 9.08
C SER A 19 -20.35 -1.00 8.85
N GLN A 20 -20.79 -0.24 9.84
CA GLN A 20 -21.96 0.63 9.71
C GLN A 20 -21.74 1.78 8.72
N ARG A 21 -20.53 2.35 8.66
CA ARG A 21 -20.19 3.37 7.66
C ARG A 21 -20.29 2.82 6.24
N LEU A 22 -19.79 1.61 6.01
CA LEU A 22 -19.93 0.91 4.72
C LEU A 22 -21.39 0.61 4.38
N ASP A 23 -22.19 0.16 5.34
CA ASP A 23 -23.63 -0.06 5.15
C ASP A 23 -24.36 1.22 4.73
N ARG A 24 -24.08 2.34 5.40
CA ARG A 24 -24.66 3.65 5.06
C ARG A 24 -24.24 4.10 3.66
N LEU A 25 -22.96 3.95 3.31
CA LEU A 25 -22.45 4.32 1.99
C LEU A 25 -23.07 3.48 0.88
N ALA A 26 -23.15 2.16 1.07
CA ALA A 26 -23.78 1.22 0.15
C ALA A 26 -25.26 1.60 -0.11
N ARG A 27 -26.04 1.83 0.96
CA ARG A 27 -27.45 2.23 0.83
C ARG A 27 -27.62 3.55 0.09
N ARG A 28 -26.80 4.56 0.39
CA ARG A 28 -26.91 5.89 -0.22
C ARG A 28 -26.59 5.92 -1.71
N THR A 29 -25.80 4.98 -2.20
CA THR A 29 -25.23 4.99 -3.55
C THR A 29 -25.76 3.88 -4.45
N GLY A 30 -26.53 2.94 -3.89
CA GLY A 30 -27.05 1.77 -4.60
C GLY A 30 -25.97 0.75 -5.00
N ARG A 31 -24.79 0.79 -4.38
CA ARG A 31 -23.70 -0.17 -4.63
C ARG A 31 -23.51 -1.12 -3.46
N SER A 32 -22.89 -2.27 -3.70
CA SER A 32 -22.62 -3.26 -2.65
C SER A 32 -21.47 -2.82 -1.72
N ARG A 33 -21.45 -3.33 -0.49
CA ARG A 33 -20.28 -3.16 0.41
C ARG A 33 -18.99 -3.67 -0.23
N ALA A 34 -19.04 -4.81 -0.91
CA ALA A 34 -17.89 -5.43 -1.55
C ALA A 34 -17.29 -4.52 -2.63
N PHE A 35 -18.10 -3.71 -3.33
CA PHE A 35 -17.58 -2.72 -4.27
C PHE A 35 -16.70 -1.69 -3.56
N TYR A 36 -17.15 -1.15 -2.43
CA TYR A 36 -16.39 -0.14 -1.68
C TYR A 36 -15.18 -0.72 -0.96
N LEU A 37 -15.30 -1.93 -0.42
CA LEU A 37 -14.16 -2.61 0.20
C LEU A 37 -13.06 -2.88 -0.83
N ARG A 38 -13.41 -3.43 -2.00
CA ARG A 38 -12.45 -3.64 -3.09
C ARG A 38 -11.81 -2.33 -3.53
N ARG A 39 -12.62 -1.30 -3.76
CA ARG A 39 -12.12 0.01 -4.17
C ARG A 39 -11.13 0.60 -3.17
N ALA A 40 -11.43 0.55 -1.87
CA ALA A 40 -10.52 1.04 -0.84
C ALA A 40 -9.20 0.24 -0.79
N ILE A 41 -9.24 -1.07 -1.04
CA ILE A 41 -8.03 -1.89 -1.13
C ILE A 41 -7.22 -1.51 -2.38
N GLU A 42 -7.85 -1.45 -3.55
CA GLU A 42 -7.19 -1.11 -4.81
C GLU A 42 -6.60 0.31 -4.80
N GLU A 43 -7.23 1.26 -4.10
CA GLU A 43 -6.74 2.64 -3.98
C GLU A 43 -5.54 2.78 -3.02
N HIS A 44 -5.28 1.81 -2.13
CA HIS A 44 -4.27 1.96 -1.07
C HIS A 44 -3.20 0.86 -1.04
N ILE A 45 -3.33 -0.20 -1.83
CA ILE A 45 -2.39 -1.33 -1.78
C ILE A 45 -0.97 -0.92 -2.17
N ASP A 46 -0.81 -0.10 -3.20
CA ASP A 46 0.51 0.37 -3.67
C ASP A 46 1.25 1.20 -2.60
N ASP A 47 0.50 1.97 -1.81
CA ASP A 47 1.07 2.77 -0.72
C ASP A 47 1.51 1.89 0.45
N LEU A 48 0.73 0.85 0.77
CA LEU A 48 1.11 -0.14 1.77
C LEU A 48 2.36 -0.91 1.35
N GLU A 49 2.42 -1.37 0.10
CA GLU A 49 3.59 -2.06 -0.44
C GLU A 49 4.84 -1.18 -0.31
N ARG A 50 4.75 0.09 -0.72
CA ARG A 50 5.86 1.04 -0.61
C ARG A 50 6.30 1.28 0.83
N GLU A 51 5.35 1.41 1.76
CA GLU A 51 5.66 1.60 3.18
C GLU A 51 6.47 0.41 3.73
N TYR A 52 6.01 -0.81 3.46
CA TYR A 52 6.70 -2.01 3.92
C TYR A 52 8.04 -2.24 3.24
N ASP A 53 8.18 -1.90 1.96
CA ASP A 53 9.45 -1.97 1.24
C ASP A 53 10.48 -1.00 1.83
N LEU A 54 10.08 0.25 2.11
CA LEU A 54 10.95 1.24 2.76
C LEU A 54 11.38 0.79 4.16
N LEU A 55 10.45 0.26 4.95
CA LEU A 55 10.77 -0.26 6.28
C LEU A 55 11.74 -1.44 6.19
N ALA A 56 11.56 -2.33 5.21
CA ALA A 56 12.48 -3.44 4.98
C ALA A 56 13.88 -2.95 4.57
N GLU A 57 13.97 -1.95 3.70
CA GLU A 57 15.24 -1.34 3.29
C GLU A 57 15.98 -0.70 4.47
N VAL A 58 15.27 0.06 5.31
CA VAL A 58 15.82 0.67 6.53
C VAL A 58 16.41 -0.39 7.46
N GLU A 59 15.73 -1.53 7.63
CA GLU A 59 16.24 -2.63 8.45
C GLU A 59 17.47 -3.30 7.82
N GLN A 60 17.56 -3.41 6.49
CA GLN A 60 18.78 -3.90 5.83
C GLN A 60 19.96 -2.96 6.02
N VAL A 61 19.73 -1.64 5.92
CA VAL A 61 20.75 -0.62 6.18
C VAL A 61 21.25 -0.71 7.62
N ARG A 62 20.33 -0.74 8.60
CA ARG A 62 20.68 -0.85 10.03
C ARG A 62 21.43 -2.13 10.37
N ALA A 63 21.11 -3.23 9.68
CA ALA A 63 21.80 -4.50 9.86
C ALA A 63 23.13 -4.60 9.10
N GLY A 64 23.56 -3.56 8.37
CA GLY A 64 24.77 -3.56 7.56
C GLY A 64 24.73 -4.51 6.37
N ARG A 65 23.54 -4.86 5.89
CA ARG A 65 23.32 -5.78 4.77
C ARG A 65 22.96 -5.09 3.45
N ALA A 66 22.59 -3.81 3.49
CA ALA A 66 22.42 -2.99 2.30
C ALA A 66 23.74 -2.32 1.90
N VAL A 67 23.94 -2.15 0.59
CA VAL A 67 25.01 -1.28 0.08
C VAL A 67 24.66 0.15 0.45
N THR A 68 25.60 0.85 1.07
CA THR A 68 25.47 2.27 1.40
C THR A 68 26.65 3.03 0.81
N TRP A 69 26.44 4.31 0.52
CA TRP A 69 27.47 5.23 0.05
C TRP A 69 27.57 6.39 1.03
N THR A 70 28.77 6.95 1.18
CA THR A 70 28.94 8.18 1.94
C THR A 70 28.39 9.38 1.16
N LEU A 71 28.13 10.49 1.85
CA LEU A 71 27.71 11.72 1.20
C LEU A 71 28.76 12.16 0.15
N ASP A 72 30.04 12.17 0.51
CA ASP A 72 31.14 12.50 -0.39
C ASP A 72 31.13 11.62 -1.66
N GLU A 73 30.92 10.31 -1.54
CA GLU A 73 30.86 9.40 -2.70
C GLU A 73 29.72 9.75 -3.65
N VAL A 74 28.56 10.09 -3.10
CA VAL A 74 27.38 10.49 -3.88
C VAL A 74 27.61 11.86 -4.53
N GLU A 75 28.15 12.83 -3.81
CA GLU A 75 28.41 14.19 -4.31
C GLU A 75 29.36 14.19 -5.52
N ARG A 76 30.47 13.43 -5.49
CA ARG A 76 31.34 13.32 -6.69
C ARG A 76 30.64 12.58 -7.82
N SER A 77 29.85 11.55 -7.53
CA SER A 77 29.16 10.79 -8.59
C SER A 77 28.14 11.65 -9.34
N LEU A 78 27.54 12.63 -8.67
CA LEU A 78 26.55 13.54 -9.23
C LEU A 78 27.14 14.88 -9.72
N GLY A 79 28.45 15.12 -9.51
CA GLY A 79 29.11 16.37 -9.86
C GLY A 79 28.64 17.55 -9.00
N LEU A 80 28.25 17.28 -7.75
CA LEU A 80 27.74 18.26 -6.78
C LEU A 80 28.81 18.73 -5.79
N GLU A 81 30.09 18.38 -6.00
CA GLU A 81 31.19 18.81 -5.14
C GLU A 81 31.38 20.34 -5.23
N GLY A 82 31.07 21.05 -4.13
CA GLY A 82 31.19 22.51 -4.01
C GLY A 82 31.00 23.00 -2.59
#